data_AF-A0A1I4RW68-F1
#
_entry.id   AF-A0A1I4RW68-F1
#
_cell.length_a   1.000
_cell.length_b   1.000
_cell.length_c   1.000
_cell.angle_alpha   90.00
_cell.angle_beta   90.00
_cell.angle_gamma   90.00
#
_symmetry.space_group_name_H-M   'P 1'
#
loop_
_entity.id
_entity.type
_entity.pdbx_description
1 polymer ?
#
loop_
_entity_poly.entity_id
_entity_poly.type
_entity_poly.pdbx_seq_one_letter_code
_entity_poly.pdbx_strand_id
1 'polypeptide(L)'
;MSLFRIENPGPLTTVQDNGRQGYQRHGLAQGGAADRHAFMWANKLLENAPGSACLELAFGGFEAVALAPVTVAVTGAAWEVQLNEDFMPTWRTLELARGDRLRIPPVRHGRFSYLAIPGGVLSETVFGSQSVVMREGVDGLNPIAAGDVIGGKSAGILPQRVVPLRFQRRYESPVLCRVIAGYQYHQFSGDDRHRLFGQRYTVSSQSDRMGFKLSGAPLQSPPSGVISEGVALGSIQVPGDGNPIVLLNDRQTIGGYPKIGVVSTLDCSRLVQALPGQQVAFALTDLEAMQSEWLMFERFFQVSRWNPSGTDLSWGG
;
A
#
# COMPACT_ATOMS: atom_id res chain seq x y z
N MET A 1 -19.96 3.85 -15.33
CA MET A 1 -19.73 4.91 -16.33
C MET A 1 -18.27 4.92 -16.72
N SER A 2 -17.92 5.04 -18.00
CA SER A 2 -16.51 5.13 -18.44
C SER A 2 -15.93 6.49 -18.08
N LEU A 3 -14.82 6.51 -17.34
CA LEU A 3 -14.21 7.73 -16.81
C LEU A 3 -12.84 8.01 -17.41
N PHE A 4 -12.03 6.98 -17.63
CA PHE A 4 -10.69 7.13 -18.19
C PHE A 4 -10.47 6.16 -19.34
N ARG A 5 -9.65 6.59 -20.29
CA ARG A 5 -8.95 5.70 -21.22
C ARG A 5 -7.46 5.76 -20.88
N ILE A 6 -6.86 4.61 -20.67
CA ILE A 6 -5.44 4.51 -20.34
C ILE A 6 -4.61 4.67 -21.60
N GLU A 7 -3.69 5.63 -21.61
CA GLU A 7 -2.71 5.79 -22.69
C GLU A 7 -1.42 5.07 -22.36
N ASN A 8 -0.97 5.18 -21.11
CA ASN A 8 0.21 4.50 -20.60
C ASN A 8 -0.06 4.02 -19.16
N PRO A 9 -0.02 2.71 -18.86
CA PRO A 9 -0.23 2.22 -17.51
C PRO A 9 0.99 2.43 -16.59
N GLY A 10 2.11 2.95 -17.10
CA GLY A 10 3.38 2.99 -16.39
C GLY A 10 3.99 1.58 -16.25
N PRO A 11 5.00 1.40 -15.37
CA PRO A 11 5.66 0.11 -15.18
C PRO A 11 4.73 -1.00 -14.66
N LEU A 12 3.81 -0.66 -13.75
CA LEU A 12 2.78 -1.56 -13.26
C LEU A 12 1.65 -0.75 -12.63
N THR A 13 0.42 -0.94 -13.13
CA THR A 13 -0.80 -0.42 -12.52
C THR A 13 -1.79 -1.55 -12.31
N THR A 14 -2.38 -1.64 -11.14
CA THR A 14 -3.35 -2.68 -10.78
C THR A 14 -4.54 -2.10 -10.04
N VAL A 15 -5.70 -2.75 -10.14
CA VAL A 15 -6.83 -2.46 -9.26
C VAL A 15 -6.55 -3.06 -7.89
N GLN A 16 -6.69 -2.26 -6.83
CA GLN A 16 -6.53 -2.67 -5.45
C GLN A 16 -7.66 -2.15 -4.58
N ASP A 17 -8.17 -2.99 -3.68
CA ASP A 17 -9.12 -2.66 -2.64
C ASP A 17 -8.58 -3.11 -1.26
N ASN A 18 -9.45 -3.46 -0.31
CA ASN A 18 -9.03 -4.00 1.00
C ASN A 18 -8.47 -5.43 0.95
N GLY A 19 -8.48 -6.07 -0.22
CA GLY A 19 -8.05 -7.45 -0.41
C GLY A 19 -9.13 -8.50 -0.08
N ARG A 20 -8.82 -9.75 -0.41
CA ARG A 20 -9.67 -10.93 -0.31
C ARG A 20 -9.57 -11.56 1.08
N GLN A 21 -10.59 -11.40 1.91
CA GLN A 21 -10.61 -11.92 3.27
C GLN A 21 -11.15 -13.36 3.32
N GLY A 22 -10.55 -14.21 4.17
CA GLY A 22 -11.05 -15.57 4.43
C GLY A 22 -10.57 -16.67 3.46
N TYR A 23 -9.80 -16.32 2.42
CA TYR A 23 -9.36 -17.27 1.39
C TYR A 23 -7.93 -17.81 1.55
N GLN A 24 -7.17 -17.37 2.57
CA GLN A 24 -5.79 -17.83 2.78
C GLN A 24 -5.68 -19.34 3.01
N ARG A 25 -6.70 -19.96 3.63
CA ARG A 25 -6.77 -21.42 3.79
C ARG A 25 -6.88 -22.18 2.47
N HIS A 26 -7.29 -21.50 1.40
CA HIS A 26 -7.39 -22.04 0.04
C HIS A 26 -6.16 -21.71 -0.80
N GLY A 27 -5.08 -21.19 -0.20
CA GLY A 27 -3.83 -20.88 -0.90
C GLY A 27 -3.76 -19.48 -1.52
N LEU A 28 -4.84 -18.70 -1.44
CA LEU A 28 -4.91 -17.34 -1.99
C LEU A 28 -4.36 -16.30 -0.99
N ALA A 29 -3.43 -15.48 -1.44
CA ALA A 29 -3.00 -14.26 -0.78
C ALA A 29 -4.19 -13.30 -0.62
N GLN A 30 -4.10 -12.47 0.42
CA GLN A 30 -5.10 -11.45 0.68
C GLN A 30 -5.04 -10.33 -0.37
N GLY A 31 -3.86 -9.96 -0.87
CA GLY A 31 -3.71 -8.84 -1.79
C GLY A 31 -4.07 -7.50 -1.13
N GLY A 32 -4.69 -6.60 -1.89
CA GLY A 32 -5.09 -5.28 -1.42
C GLY A 32 -4.00 -4.23 -1.53
N ALA A 33 -4.37 -2.98 -1.29
CA ALA A 33 -3.45 -1.84 -1.35
C ALA A 33 -2.23 -2.04 -0.43
N ALA A 34 -1.02 -1.83 -0.96
CA ALA A 34 0.22 -2.03 -0.23
C ALA A 34 0.44 -0.97 0.86
N ASP A 35 0.19 0.30 0.54
CA ASP A 35 0.22 1.44 1.44
C ASP A 35 -1.23 1.83 1.77
N ARG A 36 -1.74 1.23 2.85
CA ARG A 36 -3.11 1.44 3.30
C ARG A 36 -3.38 2.89 3.64
N HIS A 37 -2.39 3.61 4.16
CA HIS A 37 -2.59 5.01 4.56
C HIS A 37 -2.89 5.88 3.34
N ALA A 38 -2.05 5.80 2.29
CA ALA A 38 -2.29 6.56 1.06
C ALA A 38 -3.61 6.16 0.39
N PHE A 39 -3.88 4.86 0.30
CA PHE A 39 -5.12 4.32 -0.26
C PHE A 39 -6.40 4.84 0.46
N MET A 40 -6.40 4.84 1.79
CA MET A 40 -7.54 5.31 2.58
C MET A 40 -7.76 6.82 2.38
N TRP A 41 -6.69 7.62 2.27
CA TRP A 41 -6.80 9.05 1.97
C TRP A 41 -7.30 9.36 0.56
N ALA A 42 -6.88 8.59 -0.45
CA ALA A 42 -7.38 8.76 -1.82
C ALA A 42 -8.91 8.61 -1.84
N ASN A 43 -9.42 7.56 -1.18
CA ASN A 43 -10.86 7.36 -1.02
C ASN A 43 -11.53 8.44 -0.16
N LYS A 44 -10.89 8.86 0.93
CA LYS A 44 -11.45 9.86 1.85
C LYS A 44 -11.66 11.23 1.18
N LEU A 45 -10.74 11.67 0.33
CA LEU A 45 -10.85 12.91 -0.43
C LEU A 45 -12.14 12.96 -1.27
N LEU A 46 -12.54 11.83 -1.83
CA LEU A 46 -13.74 11.70 -2.66
C LEU A 46 -14.98 11.25 -1.88
N GLU A 47 -14.90 11.11 -0.56
CA GLU A 47 -15.95 10.54 0.29
C GLU A 47 -16.43 9.16 -0.15
N ASN A 48 -15.54 8.39 -0.77
CA ASN A 48 -15.81 6.99 -1.06
C ASN A 48 -15.95 6.20 0.24
N ALA A 49 -16.72 5.10 0.19
CA ALA A 49 -16.71 4.13 1.27
C ALA A 49 -15.27 3.65 1.53
N PRO A 50 -14.83 3.55 2.80
CA PRO A 50 -13.50 3.03 3.13
C PRO A 50 -13.26 1.67 2.48
N GLY A 51 -12.18 1.53 1.71
CA GLY A 51 -11.92 0.29 0.99
C GLY A 51 -12.40 0.23 -0.46
N SER A 52 -13.02 1.30 -0.98
CA SER A 52 -13.40 1.34 -2.40
C SER A 52 -12.16 1.20 -3.29
N ALA A 53 -12.30 0.42 -4.37
CA ALA A 53 -11.18 0.09 -5.24
C ALA A 53 -10.54 1.35 -5.86
N CYS A 54 -9.21 1.36 -5.90
CA CYS A 54 -8.38 2.39 -6.52
C CYS A 54 -7.45 1.73 -7.54
N LEU A 55 -6.86 2.54 -8.42
CA LEU A 55 -5.68 2.10 -9.16
C LEU A 55 -4.45 2.32 -8.27
N GLU A 56 -3.70 1.27 -8.00
CA GLU A 56 -2.37 1.33 -7.38
C GLU A 56 -1.32 1.34 -8.48
N LEU A 57 -0.49 2.39 -8.49
CA LEU A 57 0.51 2.66 -9.52
C LEU A 57 1.91 2.55 -8.93
N ALA A 58 2.73 1.65 -9.48
CA ALA A 58 4.13 1.51 -9.09
C ALA A 58 5.02 2.44 -9.91
N PHE A 59 5.87 3.20 -9.22
CA PHE A 59 6.91 4.10 -9.77
C PHE A 59 6.42 5.27 -10.64
N GLY A 60 5.11 5.45 -10.85
CA GLY A 60 4.55 6.50 -11.69
C GLY A 60 4.66 6.18 -13.18
N GLY A 61 4.81 7.18 -14.04
CA GLY A 61 4.83 7.01 -15.51
C GLY A 61 3.47 6.70 -16.13
N PHE A 62 2.38 6.95 -15.40
CA PHE A 62 1.01 6.67 -15.83
C PHE A 62 0.40 7.85 -16.56
N GLU A 63 -0.37 7.58 -17.61
CA GLU A 63 -1.07 8.57 -18.43
C GLU A 63 -2.47 8.05 -18.80
N ALA A 64 -3.48 8.89 -18.62
CA ALA A 64 -4.85 8.60 -19.00
C ALA A 64 -5.61 9.85 -19.44
N VAL A 65 -6.60 9.66 -20.32
CA VAL A 65 -7.50 10.72 -20.80
C VAL A 65 -8.86 10.59 -20.11
N ALA A 66 -9.35 11.69 -19.55
CA ALA A 66 -10.69 11.76 -19.00
C ALA A 66 -11.74 11.69 -20.12
N LEU A 67 -12.66 10.74 -20.01
CA LEU A 67 -13.75 10.53 -20.98
C LEU A 67 -15.02 11.30 -20.60
N ALA A 68 -15.08 11.82 -19.38
CA ALA A 68 -16.17 12.64 -18.85
C ALA A 68 -15.62 13.57 -17.76
N PRO A 69 -16.34 14.66 -17.42
CA PRO A 69 -15.98 15.49 -16.28
C PRO A 69 -16.00 14.68 -14.98
N VAL A 70 -14.94 14.75 -14.19
CA VAL A 70 -14.79 13.95 -12.98
C VAL A 70 -13.81 14.59 -11.98
N THR A 71 -14.13 14.51 -10.69
CA THR A 71 -13.15 14.78 -9.63
C THR A 71 -12.43 13.50 -9.24
N VAL A 72 -11.10 13.50 -9.25
CA VAL A 72 -10.26 12.39 -8.78
C VAL A 72 -9.37 12.80 -7.62
N ALA A 73 -8.70 11.84 -7.01
CA ALA A 73 -7.68 12.09 -6.00
C ALA A 73 -6.47 11.20 -6.24
N VAL A 74 -5.28 11.80 -6.14
CA VAL A 74 -4.00 11.08 -6.16
C VAL A 74 -3.32 11.26 -4.81
N THR A 75 -2.88 10.17 -4.21
CA THR A 75 -2.08 10.16 -2.97
C THR A 75 -0.93 9.17 -3.10
N GLY A 76 -0.08 9.09 -2.09
CA GLY A 76 1.06 8.19 -2.08
C GLY A 76 2.34 8.89 -2.54
N ALA A 77 3.17 8.18 -3.30
CA ALA A 77 4.51 8.60 -3.70
C ALA A 77 4.54 9.85 -4.60
N ALA A 78 3.57 10.00 -5.51
CA ALA A 78 3.48 11.17 -6.37
C ALA A 78 3.05 12.39 -5.54
N TRP A 79 3.87 13.44 -5.57
CA TRP A 79 3.57 14.73 -4.93
C TRP A 79 2.93 15.73 -5.89
N GLU A 80 3.17 15.56 -7.18
CA GLU A 80 2.60 16.35 -8.26
C GLU A 80 2.09 15.43 -9.37
N VAL A 81 1.08 15.90 -10.09
CA VAL A 81 0.61 15.33 -11.34
C VAL A 81 0.56 16.41 -12.40
N GLN A 82 0.74 16.04 -13.65
CA GLN A 82 0.55 16.94 -14.78
C GLN A 82 -0.87 16.77 -15.30
N LEU A 83 -1.64 17.85 -15.29
CA LEU A 83 -2.97 17.94 -15.89
C LEU A 83 -2.84 18.83 -17.13
N ASN A 84 -2.91 18.22 -18.31
CA ASN A 84 -2.58 18.88 -19.58
C ASN A 84 -1.15 19.49 -19.54
N GLU A 85 -1.02 20.81 -19.51
CA GLU A 85 0.26 21.52 -19.46
C GLU A 85 0.68 21.90 -18.03
N ASP A 86 -0.25 21.88 -17.08
CA ASP A 86 -0.04 22.39 -15.72
C ASP A 86 0.33 21.30 -14.72
N PHE A 87 1.25 21.62 -13.81
CA PHE A 87 1.57 20.76 -12.66
C PHE A 87 0.70 21.12 -11.46
N MET A 88 0.00 20.11 -10.94
CA MET A 88 -0.93 20.24 -9.83
C MET A 88 -0.46 19.40 -8.64
N PRO A 89 -0.51 19.93 -7.41
CA PRO A 89 -0.18 19.15 -6.23
C PRO A 89 -1.20 18.04 -6.01
N THR A 90 -0.73 16.89 -5.51
CA THR A 90 -1.55 15.75 -5.10
C THR A 90 -2.06 15.90 -3.66
N TRP A 91 -2.53 14.82 -3.04
CA TRP A 91 -3.11 14.83 -1.68
C TRP A 91 -4.29 15.80 -1.56
N ARG A 92 -5.02 15.96 -2.66
CA ARG A 92 -6.19 16.80 -2.81
C ARG A 92 -7.10 16.28 -3.90
N THR A 93 -8.31 16.83 -3.97
CA THR A 93 -9.21 16.62 -5.10
C THR A 93 -8.71 17.38 -6.32
N LEU A 94 -8.79 16.75 -7.48
CA LEU A 94 -8.43 17.30 -8.78
C LEU A 94 -9.64 17.19 -9.69
N GLU A 95 -10.09 18.30 -10.25
CA GLU A 95 -11.19 18.31 -11.22
C GLU A 95 -10.63 18.18 -12.63
N LEU A 96 -11.20 17.27 -13.41
CA LEU A 96 -10.88 17.06 -14.81
C LEU A 96 -12.12 17.32 -15.65
N ALA A 97 -11.95 18.05 -16.74
CA ALA A 97 -12.91 18.13 -17.82
C ALA A 97 -12.78 16.91 -18.75
N ARG A 98 -13.81 16.68 -19.57
CA ARG A 98 -13.71 15.69 -20.64
C ARG A 98 -12.61 16.09 -21.63
N GLY A 99 -11.71 15.16 -21.92
CA GLY A 99 -10.58 15.35 -22.82
C GLY A 99 -9.28 15.73 -22.10
N ASP A 100 -9.33 16.07 -20.81
CA ASP A 100 -8.13 16.36 -20.05
C ASP A 100 -7.23 15.13 -19.94
N ARG A 101 -5.92 15.36 -20.02
CA ARG A 101 -4.89 14.34 -19.88
C ARG A 101 -4.30 14.42 -18.48
N LEU A 102 -4.48 13.35 -17.70
CA LEU A 102 -3.85 13.17 -16.40
C LEU A 102 -2.59 12.34 -16.55
N ARG A 103 -1.47 12.90 -16.13
CA ARG A 103 -0.18 12.22 -16.10
C ARG A 103 0.39 12.23 -14.69
N ILE A 104 0.79 11.05 -14.22
CA ILE A 104 1.55 10.86 -12.99
C ILE A 104 3.00 10.59 -13.41
N PRO A 105 3.91 11.57 -13.31
CA PRO A 105 5.30 11.40 -13.72
C PRO A 105 6.02 10.32 -12.90
N PRO A 106 7.18 9.81 -13.37
CA PRO A 106 8.01 8.92 -12.56
C PRO A 106 8.36 9.54 -11.20
N VAL A 107 8.16 8.80 -10.12
CA VAL A 107 8.40 9.29 -8.76
C VAL A 107 9.86 9.09 -8.34
N ARG A 108 10.41 10.08 -7.61
CA ARG A 108 11.79 10.03 -7.08
C ARG A 108 11.87 9.52 -5.64
N HIS A 109 10.75 9.61 -4.91
CA HIS A 109 10.62 9.20 -3.52
C HIS A 109 9.32 8.42 -3.36
N GLY A 110 9.35 7.32 -2.61
CA GLY A 110 8.21 6.41 -2.55
C GLY A 110 8.14 5.48 -3.77
N ARG A 111 7.25 4.50 -3.70
CA ARG A 111 7.03 3.46 -4.72
C ARG A 111 5.60 3.48 -5.26
N PHE A 112 4.59 3.58 -4.39
CA PHE A 112 3.20 3.39 -4.76
C PHE A 112 2.41 4.69 -4.65
N SER A 113 1.68 5.02 -5.72
CA SER A 113 0.64 6.05 -5.71
C SER A 113 -0.73 5.42 -5.90
N TYR A 114 -1.78 6.12 -5.48
CA TYR A 114 -3.16 5.64 -5.60
C TYR A 114 -3.99 6.68 -6.33
N LEU A 115 -4.64 6.29 -7.41
CA LEU A 115 -5.66 7.08 -8.10
C LEU A 115 -7.04 6.56 -7.69
N ALA A 116 -7.77 7.38 -6.94
CA ALA A 116 -9.17 7.14 -6.62
C ALA A 116 -10.08 7.91 -7.56
N ILE A 117 -11.26 7.33 -7.83
CA ILE A 117 -12.36 7.95 -8.58
C ILE A 117 -13.65 7.87 -7.76
N PRO A 118 -14.67 8.71 -8.04
CA PRO A 118 -15.90 8.75 -7.26
C PRO A 118 -16.63 7.40 -7.27
N GLY A 119 -16.97 6.91 -6.09
CA GLY A 119 -17.58 5.59 -5.86
C GLY A 119 -16.65 4.38 -6.05
N GLY A 120 -15.38 4.61 -6.41
CA GLY A 120 -14.36 3.58 -6.64
C GLY A 120 -14.33 3.04 -8.07
N VAL A 121 -13.20 2.43 -8.42
CA VAL A 121 -12.96 1.75 -9.69
C VAL A 121 -13.96 0.61 -9.86
N LEU A 122 -14.55 0.50 -11.05
CA LEU A 122 -15.33 -0.65 -11.46
C LEU A 122 -14.40 -1.71 -12.03
N SER A 123 -14.31 -2.84 -11.34
CA SER A 123 -13.60 -4.03 -11.79
C SER A 123 -14.37 -5.28 -11.40
N GLU A 124 -14.00 -6.41 -11.99
CA GLU A 124 -14.52 -7.71 -11.58
C GLU A 124 -14.20 -7.98 -10.11
N THR A 125 -15.17 -8.55 -9.40
CA THR A 125 -15.00 -8.96 -8.00
C THR A 125 -14.93 -10.48 -7.95
N VAL A 126 -13.75 -11.00 -7.62
CA VAL A 126 -13.50 -12.44 -7.52
C VAL A 126 -13.10 -12.76 -6.07
N PHE A 127 -13.72 -13.78 -5.49
CA PHE A 127 -13.55 -14.13 -4.06
C PHE A 127 -13.78 -12.93 -3.12
N GLY A 128 -14.76 -12.08 -3.45
CA GLY A 128 -15.17 -10.94 -2.62
C GLY A 128 -14.22 -9.74 -2.65
N SER A 129 -13.25 -9.67 -3.57
CA SER A 129 -12.44 -8.46 -3.77
C SER A 129 -12.02 -8.27 -5.22
N GLN A 130 -11.69 -7.03 -5.55
CA GLN A 130 -11.24 -6.56 -6.86
C GLN A 130 -9.70 -6.49 -6.96
N SER A 131 -8.99 -6.83 -5.88
CA SER A 131 -7.54 -6.70 -5.82
C SER A 131 -6.86 -7.68 -6.76
N VAL A 132 -5.93 -7.19 -7.57
CA VAL A 132 -5.08 -8.02 -8.42
C VAL A 132 -3.87 -8.51 -7.61
N VAL A 133 -3.62 -9.82 -7.66
CA VAL A 133 -2.39 -10.44 -7.14
C VAL A 133 -1.74 -11.20 -8.29
N MET A 134 -0.66 -10.64 -8.81
CA MET A 134 -0.07 -11.08 -10.08
C MET A 134 0.31 -12.55 -10.13
N ARG A 135 0.90 -13.08 -9.06
CA ARG A 135 1.35 -14.48 -9.02
C ARG A 135 0.22 -15.50 -9.06
N GLU A 136 -1.01 -15.09 -8.78
CA GLU A 136 -2.16 -16.00 -8.72
C GLU A 136 -2.83 -16.17 -10.08
N GLY A 137 -2.65 -15.21 -11.01
CA GLY A 137 -3.23 -15.28 -12.35
C GLY A 137 -4.73 -15.54 -12.34
N VAL A 138 -5.47 -14.94 -11.39
CA VAL A 138 -6.92 -15.12 -11.29
C VAL A 138 -7.59 -14.47 -12.50
N ASP A 139 -8.35 -15.27 -13.25
CA ASP A 139 -9.12 -14.79 -14.39
C ASP A 139 -10.00 -13.59 -14.01
N GLY A 140 -10.04 -12.58 -14.89
CA GLY A 140 -10.76 -11.33 -14.65
C GLY A 140 -9.99 -10.27 -13.85
N LEU A 141 -8.89 -10.65 -13.18
CA LEU A 141 -8.07 -9.75 -12.36
C LEU A 141 -6.68 -9.56 -12.99
N ASN A 142 -6.61 -8.70 -14.02
CA ASN A 142 -5.37 -8.40 -14.74
C ASN A 142 -4.79 -7.02 -14.38
N PRO A 143 -3.48 -6.79 -14.58
CA PRO A 143 -2.93 -5.45 -14.67
C PRO A 143 -3.66 -4.60 -15.68
N ILE A 144 -3.67 -3.31 -15.42
CA ILE A 144 -4.17 -2.32 -16.36
C ILE A 144 -3.19 -2.21 -17.52
N ALA A 145 -3.72 -2.21 -18.74
CA ALA A 145 -2.98 -2.09 -19.98
C ALA A 145 -3.30 -0.76 -20.71
N ALA A 146 -2.45 -0.40 -21.66
CA ALA A 146 -2.76 0.71 -22.58
C ALA A 146 -3.99 0.37 -23.42
N GLY A 147 -4.89 1.33 -23.60
CA GLY A 147 -6.16 1.15 -24.29
C GLY A 147 -7.33 0.77 -23.38
N ASP A 148 -7.07 0.32 -22.15
CA ASP A 148 -8.12 -0.03 -21.20
C ASP A 148 -9.01 1.18 -20.90
N VAL A 149 -10.30 0.91 -20.69
CA VAL A 149 -11.28 1.91 -20.29
C VAL A 149 -11.68 1.66 -18.85
N ILE A 150 -11.31 2.57 -17.96
CA ILE A 150 -11.62 2.46 -16.53
C ILE A 150 -12.96 3.11 -16.26
N GLY A 151 -13.87 2.33 -15.68
CA GLY A 151 -15.16 2.80 -15.23
C GLY A 151 -15.19 3.17 -13.75
N GLY A 152 -16.10 4.06 -13.37
CA GLY A 152 -16.46 4.33 -11.97
C GLY A 152 -17.95 4.18 -11.71
N LYS A 153 -18.30 4.02 -10.42
CA LYS A 153 -19.70 3.88 -9.96
C LYS A 153 -20.47 5.19 -10.04
N SER A 154 -19.79 6.32 -9.85
CA SER A 154 -20.37 7.65 -10.06
C SER A 154 -19.42 8.53 -10.86
N ALA A 155 -19.98 9.61 -11.39
CA ALA A 155 -19.24 10.72 -11.97
C ALA A 155 -19.77 12.01 -11.36
N GLY A 156 -18.98 13.07 -11.44
CA GLY A 156 -19.40 14.38 -10.97
C GLY A 156 -18.25 15.18 -10.39
N ILE A 157 -18.58 16.44 -10.14
CA ILE A 157 -17.69 17.40 -9.49
C ILE A 157 -17.97 17.34 -7.98
N LEU A 158 -16.93 17.05 -7.21
CA LEU A 158 -16.97 17.00 -5.75
C LEU A 158 -16.31 18.25 -5.16
N PRO A 159 -16.64 18.62 -3.90
CA PRO A 159 -16.02 19.76 -3.25
C PRO A 159 -14.49 19.68 -3.22
N GLN A 160 -13.85 20.83 -3.39
CA GLN A 160 -12.41 20.97 -3.27
C GLN A 160 -11.95 20.63 -1.86
N ARG A 161 -11.04 19.66 -1.75
CA ARG A 161 -10.49 19.18 -0.47
C ARG A 161 -9.00 18.99 -0.55
N VAL A 162 -8.33 19.17 0.59
CA VAL A 162 -6.90 18.96 0.75
C VAL A 162 -6.67 18.16 2.03
N VAL A 163 -5.87 17.10 1.94
CA VAL A 163 -5.47 16.35 3.14
C VAL A 163 -4.66 17.27 4.04
N PRO A 164 -4.97 17.39 5.34
CA PRO A 164 -4.15 18.18 6.25
C PRO A 164 -2.69 17.74 6.25
N LEU A 165 -1.75 18.69 6.28
CA LEU A 165 -0.31 18.42 6.17
C LEU A 165 0.21 17.35 7.14
N ARG A 166 -0.34 17.30 8.36
CA ARG A 166 0.00 16.30 9.39
C ARG A 166 -0.27 14.84 8.97
N PHE A 167 -1.13 14.65 7.98
CA PHE A 167 -1.46 13.35 7.42
C PHE A 167 -0.80 13.11 6.06
N GLN A 168 -0.17 14.11 5.43
CA GLN A 168 0.58 13.87 4.20
C GLN A 168 1.92 13.23 4.53
N ARG A 169 2.11 11.97 4.15
CA ARG A 169 3.32 11.21 4.50
C ARG A 169 4.49 11.60 3.62
N ARG A 170 5.62 11.97 4.25
CA ARG A 170 6.93 11.99 3.61
C ARG A 170 7.59 10.63 3.78
N TYR A 171 8.05 10.03 2.68
CA TYR A 171 8.68 8.71 2.67
C TYR A 171 10.19 8.85 2.92
N GLU A 172 10.52 9.15 4.18
CA GLU A 172 11.90 9.34 4.66
C GLU A 172 12.64 8.01 4.85
N SER A 173 13.97 8.08 4.83
CA SER A 173 14.89 6.96 5.10
C SER A 173 15.83 7.35 6.24
N PRO A 174 16.08 6.49 7.25
CA PRO A 174 15.63 5.10 7.34
C PRO A 174 14.14 4.95 7.69
N VAL A 175 13.49 3.92 7.15
CA VAL A 175 12.13 3.54 7.58
C VAL A 175 12.24 2.76 8.89
N LEU A 176 11.65 3.30 9.96
CA LEU A 176 11.52 2.59 11.23
C LEU A 176 10.30 1.66 11.20
N CYS A 177 10.52 0.36 11.35
CA CYS A 177 9.49 -0.67 11.44
C CYS A 177 9.36 -1.15 12.89
N ARG A 178 8.21 -0.91 13.52
CA ARG A 178 7.93 -1.44 14.86
C ARG A 178 7.47 -2.89 14.76
N VAL A 179 8.07 -3.75 15.58
CA VAL A 179 7.96 -5.21 15.51
C VAL A 179 7.36 -5.73 16.81
N ILE A 180 6.25 -6.45 16.66
CA ILE A 180 5.68 -7.26 17.74
C ILE A 180 6.44 -8.59 17.75
N ALA A 181 6.96 -8.98 18.93
CA ALA A 181 7.68 -10.24 19.07
C ALA A 181 6.79 -11.43 18.69
N GLY A 182 7.33 -12.34 17.87
CA GLY A 182 6.62 -13.53 17.41
C GLY A 182 6.73 -14.69 18.40
N TYR A 183 5.95 -15.76 18.19
CA TYR A 183 6.03 -16.97 19.01
C TYR A 183 7.39 -17.69 18.93
N GLN A 184 8.12 -17.51 17.81
CA GLN A 184 9.48 -18.03 17.63
C GLN A 184 10.56 -17.07 18.14
N TYR A 185 10.22 -15.90 18.68
CA TYR A 185 11.17 -14.86 19.08
C TYR A 185 12.28 -15.40 20.00
N HIS A 186 11.91 -16.20 21.00
CA HIS A 186 12.86 -16.78 21.97
C HIS A 186 13.67 -17.97 21.43
N GLN A 187 13.36 -18.46 20.22
CA GLN A 187 14.15 -19.49 19.54
C GLN A 187 15.38 -18.88 18.85
N PHE A 188 15.34 -17.58 18.53
CA PHE A 188 16.51 -16.85 18.06
C PHE A 188 17.45 -16.54 19.22
N SER A 189 18.75 -16.61 18.96
CA SER A 189 19.78 -16.32 19.96
C SER A 189 19.68 -14.88 20.49
N GLY A 190 20.25 -14.62 21.68
CA GLY A 190 20.36 -13.26 22.22
C GLY A 190 21.09 -12.32 21.24
N ASP A 191 22.17 -12.81 20.63
CA ASP A 191 22.99 -12.06 19.68
C ASP A 191 22.25 -11.75 18.39
N ASP A 192 21.46 -12.69 17.85
CA ASP A 192 20.67 -12.46 16.63
C ASP A 192 19.53 -11.48 16.86
N ARG A 193 18.89 -11.55 18.04
CA ARG A 193 17.89 -10.55 18.43
C ARG A 193 18.53 -9.18 18.56
N HIS A 194 19.67 -9.07 19.26
CA HIS A 194 20.39 -7.81 19.37
C HIS A 194 20.81 -7.28 17.99
N ARG A 195 21.25 -8.16 17.09
CA ARG A 195 21.64 -7.81 15.72
C ARG A 195 20.48 -7.32 14.87
N LEU A 196 19.28 -7.91 15.00
CA LEU A 196 18.10 -7.45 14.27
C LEU A 196 17.71 -6.01 14.64
N PHE A 197 17.70 -5.69 15.93
CA PHE A 197 17.24 -4.38 16.42
C PHE A 197 18.37 -3.35 16.54
N GLY A 198 19.63 -3.78 16.51
CA GLY A 198 20.81 -2.93 16.74
C GLY A 198 21.43 -2.34 15.47
N GLN A 199 20.93 -2.69 14.27
CA GLN A 199 21.50 -2.22 13.01
C GLN A 199 20.44 -1.71 12.03
N ARG A 200 20.93 -1.16 10.91
CA ARG A 200 20.12 -0.82 9.74
C ARG A 200 20.31 -1.87 8.65
N TYR A 201 19.24 -2.14 7.93
CA TYR A 201 19.25 -3.01 6.76
C TYR A 201 18.96 -2.20 5.50
N THR A 202 19.49 -2.65 4.38
CA THR A 202 19.27 -2.05 3.06
C THR A 202 18.18 -2.80 2.31
N VAL A 203 17.24 -2.07 1.71
CA VAL A 203 16.21 -2.67 0.85
C VAL A 203 16.85 -3.22 -0.42
N SER A 204 16.63 -4.51 -0.71
CA SER A 204 17.12 -5.17 -1.91
C SER A 204 16.30 -4.78 -3.14
N SER A 205 16.92 -4.80 -4.32
CA SER A 205 16.25 -4.68 -5.62
C SER A 205 15.26 -5.81 -5.91
N GLN A 206 15.37 -6.94 -5.20
CA GLN A 206 14.43 -8.07 -5.28
C GLN A 206 13.19 -7.92 -4.38
N SER A 207 12.93 -6.73 -3.84
CA SER A 207 11.79 -6.47 -2.96
C SER A 207 10.53 -6.10 -3.74
N ASP A 208 9.44 -6.81 -3.52
CA ASP A 208 8.16 -6.64 -4.23
C ASP A 208 6.97 -6.69 -3.25
N ARG A 209 5.75 -6.87 -3.78
CA ARG A 209 4.52 -6.98 -2.98
C ARG A 209 4.38 -8.30 -2.22
N MET A 210 5.18 -9.33 -2.54
CA MET A 210 5.21 -10.59 -1.80
C MET A 210 6.06 -10.46 -0.54
N GLY A 211 7.24 -9.85 -0.68
CA GLY A 211 8.15 -9.67 0.44
C GLY A 211 9.26 -8.65 0.17
N PHE A 212 9.57 -7.88 1.22
CA PHE A 212 10.70 -6.97 1.23
C PHE A 212 11.93 -7.69 1.75
N LYS A 213 12.87 -7.96 0.84
CA LYS A 213 14.15 -8.59 1.16
C LYS A 213 15.13 -7.53 1.60
N LEU A 214 15.78 -7.77 2.74
CA LEU A 214 16.66 -6.81 3.38
C LEU A 214 18.07 -7.39 3.51
N SER A 215 19.09 -6.60 3.18
CA SER A 215 20.49 -6.99 3.31
C SER A 215 21.20 -6.15 4.37
N GLY A 216 21.93 -6.79 5.26
CA GLY A 216 22.70 -6.15 6.34
C GLY A 216 23.71 -7.15 6.92
N ALA A 217 24.16 -6.96 8.16
CA ALA A 217 24.86 -8.04 8.85
C ALA A 217 23.87 -9.19 9.11
N PRO A 218 24.08 -10.39 8.53
CA PRO A 218 23.13 -11.49 8.61
C PRO A 218 23.02 -12.00 10.05
N LEU A 219 21.85 -12.51 10.43
CA LEU A 219 21.70 -13.29 11.66
C LEU A 219 22.52 -14.58 11.50
N GLN A 220 23.33 -14.90 12.50
CA GLN A 220 24.34 -15.96 12.43
C GLN A 220 23.78 -17.34 12.69
N SER A 221 22.82 -17.44 13.60
CA SER A 221 22.28 -18.72 14.06
C SER A 221 20.76 -18.70 14.06
N PRO A 222 20.09 -18.39 12.93
CA PRO A 222 18.65 -18.51 12.86
C PRO A 222 18.24 -19.97 13.14
N PRO A 223 17.09 -20.21 13.79
CA PRO A 223 16.57 -21.55 13.96
C PRO A 223 16.53 -22.31 12.64
N SER A 224 16.72 -23.63 12.68
CA SER A 224 16.51 -24.46 11.50
C SER A 224 15.07 -24.30 10.97
N GLY A 225 14.86 -24.62 9.69
CA GLY A 225 13.54 -24.56 9.06
C GLY A 225 12.45 -25.19 9.92
N VAL A 226 11.26 -24.59 9.86
CA VAL A 226 10.09 -24.99 10.67
C VAL A 226 9.10 -25.77 9.81
N ILE A 227 8.26 -26.58 10.46
CA ILE A 227 7.10 -27.17 9.77
C ILE A 227 6.30 -26.02 9.15
N SER A 228 5.92 -26.18 7.88
CA SER A 228 5.23 -25.11 7.14
C SER A 228 3.95 -24.71 7.87
N GLU A 229 3.85 -23.42 8.17
CA GLU A 229 2.77 -22.85 8.97
C GLU A 229 2.24 -21.55 8.35
N GLY A 230 1.06 -21.12 8.77
CA GLY A 230 0.42 -19.91 8.28
C GLY A 230 1.27 -18.66 8.53
N VAL A 231 1.31 -17.75 7.55
CA VAL A 231 2.08 -16.50 7.67
C VAL A 231 1.20 -15.25 7.63
N ALA A 232 1.43 -14.37 8.60
CA ALA A 232 0.73 -13.10 8.74
C ALA A 232 1.41 -11.99 7.91
N LEU A 233 0.64 -10.95 7.57
CA LEU A 233 1.20 -9.71 7.00
C LEU A 233 2.22 -9.14 7.99
N GLY A 234 3.37 -8.69 7.48
CA GLY A 234 4.45 -8.13 8.28
C GLY A 234 5.36 -9.17 8.93
N SER A 235 5.10 -10.48 8.79
CA SER A 235 5.98 -11.51 9.35
C SER A 235 7.41 -11.34 8.84
N ILE A 236 8.38 -11.31 9.75
CA ILE A 236 9.80 -11.19 9.44
C ILE A 236 10.38 -12.60 9.39
N GLN A 237 10.47 -13.17 8.19
CA GLN A 237 11.13 -14.45 7.96
C GLN A 237 12.65 -14.26 7.94
N VAL A 238 13.38 -15.23 8.50
CA VAL A 238 14.85 -15.27 8.46
C VAL A 238 15.26 -16.62 7.88
N PRO A 239 15.61 -16.69 6.58
CA PRO A 239 16.14 -17.90 5.95
C PRO A 239 17.53 -18.25 6.47
N GLY A 240 18.10 -19.36 5.99
CA GLY A 240 19.42 -19.85 6.41
C GLY A 240 20.60 -18.93 6.05
N ASP A 241 20.39 -17.94 5.18
CA ASP A 241 21.38 -16.91 4.88
C ASP A 241 21.39 -15.76 5.91
N GLY A 242 20.46 -15.78 6.87
CA GLY A 242 20.36 -14.81 7.95
C GLY A 242 19.78 -13.46 7.58
N ASN A 243 19.37 -13.24 6.33
CA ASN A 243 18.85 -11.96 5.86
C ASN A 243 17.33 -11.84 6.09
N PRO A 244 16.83 -10.77 6.74
CA PRO A 244 15.40 -10.64 7.00
C PRO A 244 14.57 -10.44 5.74
N ILE A 245 13.39 -11.05 5.70
CA ILE A 245 12.36 -10.84 4.67
C ILE A 245 11.05 -10.47 5.36
N VAL A 246 10.53 -9.26 5.13
CA VAL A 246 9.21 -8.85 5.63
C VAL A 246 8.15 -9.25 4.62
N LEU A 247 7.23 -10.16 5.00
CA LEU A 247 6.16 -10.65 4.13
C LEU A 247 5.02 -9.63 4.00
N LEU A 248 4.55 -9.40 2.77
CA LEU A 248 3.61 -8.33 2.45
C LEU A 248 2.26 -8.85 1.91
N ASN A 249 1.50 -7.99 1.24
CA ASN A 249 0.11 -8.24 0.83
C ASN A 249 -0.05 -9.47 -0.07
N ASP A 250 0.93 -9.73 -0.94
CA ASP A 250 0.88 -10.80 -1.94
C ASP A 250 1.68 -12.05 -1.49
N ARG A 251 2.05 -12.11 -0.21
CA ARG A 251 2.82 -13.22 0.40
C ARG A 251 2.16 -14.58 0.17
N GLN A 252 2.98 -15.63 0.16
CA GLN A 252 2.52 -17.01 0.30
C GLN A 252 1.68 -17.20 1.57
N THR A 253 0.73 -18.13 1.58
CA THR A 253 -0.15 -18.34 2.74
C THR A 253 0.49 -19.18 3.83
N ILE A 254 1.40 -20.07 3.44
CA ILE A 254 2.20 -20.93 4.32
C ILE A 254 3.70 -20.74 4.03
N GLY A 255 4.56 -20.93 5.03
CA GLY A 255 6.00 -20.87 4.84
C GLY A 255 6.78 -21.62 5.92
N GLY A 256 7.94 -22.16 5.55
CA GLY A 256 8.80 -22.97 6.40
C GLY A 256 10.02 -22.25 7.00
N TYR A 257 10.12 -20.92 6.84
CA TYR A 257 11.18 -20.14 7.48
C TYR A 257 10.77 -19.66 8.88
N PRO A 258 11.69 -19.65 9.86
CA PRO A 258 11.43 -19.14 11.19
C PRO A 258 11.13 -17.63 11.13
N LYS A 259 10.24 -17.18 12.01
CA LYS A 259 9.73 -15.81 12.04
C LYS A 259 10.01 -15.18 13.40
N ILE A 260 10.91 -14.22 13.43
CA ILE A 260 11.31 -13.56 14.68
C ILE A 260 10.22 -12.64 15.24
N GLY A 261 9.41 -12.05 14.37
CA GLY A 261 8.31 -11.16 14.77
C GLY A 261 7.47 -10.69 13.61
N VAL A 262 6.59 -9.74 13.88
CA VAL A 262 5.65 -9.17 12.89
C VAL A 262 5.74 -7.65 12.92
N VAL A 263 6.02 -7.03 11.78
CA VAL A 263 5.93 -5.58 11.58
C VAL A 263 4.47 -5.15 11.63
N SER A 264 4.16 -4.05 12.32
CA SER A 264 2.80 -3.52 12.38
C SER A 264 2.24 -3.22 10.98
N THR A 265 0.92 -3.32 10.79
CA THR A 265 0.28 -3.07 9.48
C THR A 265 0.54 -1.67 8.94
N LEU A 266 0.53 -0.66 9.82
CA LEU A 266 0.77 0.73 9.43
C LEU A 266 2.24 1.00 9.09
N ASP A 267 3.18 0.29 9.72
CA ASP A 267 4.59 0.37 9.38
C ASP A 267 4.92 -0.44 8.13
N CYS A 268 4.21 -1.54 7.85
CA CYS A 268 4.26 -2.21 6.54
C CYS A 268 3.87 -1.22 5.43
N SER A 269 2.82 -0.43 5.64
CA SER A 269 2.40 0.62 4.69
C SER A 269 3.47 1.69 4.47
N ARG A 270 4.37 1.93 5.44
CA ARG A 270 5.54 2.81 5.26
C ARG A 270 6.68 2.08 4.55
N LEU A 271 6.94 0.84 4.92
CA LEU A 271 8.00 0.00 4.36
C LEU A 271 7.84 -0.18 2.85
N VAL A 272 6.62 -0.43 2.36
CA VAL A 272 6.37 -0.66 0.93
C VAL A 272 6.76 0.52 0.03
N GLN A 273 6.92 1.71 0.61
CA GLN A 273 7.33 2.92 -0.08
C GLN A 273 8.85 3.06 -0.17
N ALA A 274 9.61 2.26 0.57
CA ALA A 274 11.06 2.28 0.51
C ALA A 274 11.58 1.74 -0.84
N LEU A 275 12.51 2.48 -1.44
CA LEU A 275 13.17 2.12 -2.70
C LEU A 275 14.41 1.25 -2.43
N PRO A 276 14.85 0.45 -3.41
CA PRO A 276 16.12 -0.27 -3.32
C PRO A 276 17.28 0.66 -2.93
N GLY A 277 18.14 0.20 -2.03
CA GLY A 277 19.26 0.99 -1.48
C GLY A 277 18.89 1.87 -0.27
N GLN A 278 17.61 2.14 -0.02
CA GLN A 278 17.19 2.85 1.20
C GLN A 278 17.30 1.96 2.44
N GLN A 279 17.34 2.61 3.60
CA GLN A 279 17.60 1.94 4.87
C GLN A 279 16.31 1.65 5.64
N VAL A 280 16.30 0.55 6.38
CA VAL A 280 15.22 0.11 7.27
C VAL A 280 15.83 -0.21 8.63
N ALA A 281 15.15 0.17 9.71
CA ALA A 281 15.52 -0.20 11.07
C ALA A 281 14.34 -0.86 11.76
N PHE A 282 14.61 -1.74 12.71
CA PHE A 282 13.58 -2.41 13.51
C PHE A 282 13.62 -1.93 14.95
N ALA A 283 12.45 -1.78 15.56
CA ALA A 283 12.31 -1.54 16.99
C ALA A 283 11.23 -2.46 17.56
N LEU A 284 11.47 -3.04 18.74
CA LEU A 284 10.43 -3.79 19.45
C LEU A 284 9.31 -2.85 19.91
N THR A 285 8.09 -3.35 19.89
CA THR A 285 6.90 -2.68 20.41
C THR A 285 5.97 -3.69 21.07
N ASP A 286 5.03 -3.23 21.88
CA ASP A 286 3.99 -4.06 22.45
C ASP A 286 2.78 -4.22 21.50
N LEU A 287 2.05 -5.32 21.67
CA LEU A 287 0.87 -5.66 20.87
C LEU A 287 -0.29 -4.68 21.11
N GLU A 288 -0.51 -4.25 22.35
CA GLU A 288 -1.66 -3.45 22.76
C GLU A 288 -1.61 -2.04 22.15
N ALA A 289 -0.43 -1.41 22.14
CA ALA A 289 -0.22 -0.12 21.49
C ALA A 289 -0.45 -0.20 19.98
N MET A 290 0.08 -1.25 19.32
CA MET A 290 -0.13 -1.43 17.87
C MET A 290 -1.60 -1.71 17.52
N GLN A 291 -2.31 -2.46 18.36
CA GLN A 291 -3.76 -2.68 18.21
C GLN A 291 -4.54 -1.38 18.42
N SER A 292 -4.19 -0.60 19.44
CA SER A 292 -4.82 0.69 19.73
C SER A 292 -4.64 1.68 18.57
N GLU A 293 -3.41 1.80 18.06
CA GLU A 293 -3.10 2.66 16.91
C GLU A 293 -3.87 2.22 15.65
N TRP A 294 -3.95 0.91 15.41
CA TRP A 294 -4.72 0.35 14.30
C TRP A 294 -6.21 0.67 14.40
N LEU A 295 -6.82 0.47 15.57
CA LEU A 295 -8.23 0.77 15.79
C LEU A 295 -8.53 2.27 15.67
N MET A 296 -7.64 3.13 16.16
CA MET A 296 -7.76 4.58 15.99
C MET A 296 -7.68 4.97 14.50
N PHE A 297 -6.75 4.37 13.75
CA PHE A 297 -6.64 4.57 12.31
C PHE A 297 -7.92 4.18 11.58
N GLU A 298 -8.44 2.97 11.79
CA GLU A 298 -9.67 2.52 11.14
C GLU A 298 -10.87 3.39 11.52
N ARG A 299 -11.04 3.67 12.81
CA ARG A 299 -12.12 4.51 13.32
C ARG A 299 -12.05 5.91 12.71
N PHE A 300 -10.87 6.52 12.63
CA PHE A 300 -10.69 7.83 12.01
C PHE A 300 -11.29 7.89 10.61
N PHE A 301 -11.01 6.92 9.73
CA PHE A 301 -11.55 6.96 8.37
C PHE A 301 -13.05 6.69 8.31
N GLN A 302 -13.58 5.89 9.23
CA GLN A 302 -15.01 5.59 9.33
C GLN A 302 -15.85 6.77 9.85
N VAL A 303 -15.39 7.47 10.90
CA VAL A 303 -16.24 8.45 11.60
C VAL A 303 -15.89 9.91 11.32
N SER A 304 -14.67 10.22 10.87
CA SER A 304 -14.33 11.61 10.56
C SER A 304 -15.14 12.14 9.38
N ARG A 305 -15.39 13.44 9.32
CA ARG A 305 -16.08 14.12 8.21
C ARG A 305 -15.32 15.38 7.82
N TRP A 306 -15.36 15.74 6.55
CA TRP A 306 -14.77 16.99 6.09
C TRP A 306 -15.51 18.16 6.70
N ASN A 307 -14.77 19.16 7.15
CA ASN A 307 -15.37 20.44 7.51
C ASN A 307 -15.88 21.17 6.23
N PRO A 308 -16.68 22.24 6.36
CA PRO A 308 -17.19 22.96 5.19
C PRO A 308 -16.11 23.54 4.26
N SER A 309 -14.91 23.84 4.78
CA SER A 309 -13.80 24.36 3.96
C SER A 309 -13.06 23.29 3.17
N GLY A 310 -13.25 22.00 3.47
CA GLY A 310 -12.55 20.89 2.82
C GLY A 310 -11.06 20.80 3.17
N THR A 311 -10.58 21.57 4.14
CA THR A 311 -9.15 21.65 4.50
C THR A 311 -8.81 21.00 5.84
N ASP A 312 -9.83 20.59 6.60
CA ASP A 312 -9.64 19.79 7.82
C ASP A 312 -10.82 18.84 8.05
N LEU A 313 -10.69 17.96 9.04
CA LEU A 313 -11.69 16.98 9.43
C LEU A 313 -12.17 17.22 10.86
N SER A 314 -13.46 17.01 11.08
CA SER A 314 -14.05 16.90 12.42
C SER A 314 -14.37 15.44 12.74
N TRP A 315 -14.36 15.09 14.03
CA TRP A 315 -14.90 13.82 14.48
C TRP A 315 -16.42 13.86 14.36
N GLY A 316 -17.00 12.89 13.63
CA GLY A 316 -18.44 12.66 13.70
C GLY A 316 -18.80 12.26 15.13
N GLY A 317 -19.74 13.00 15.73
CA GLY A 317 -20.29 12.71 17.05
C GLY A 317 -20.98 11.35 17.13
#